data_AF-A0A955VAA1-F1
#
_entry.id   AF-A0A955VAA1-F1
#
_cell.length_a   1.000
_cell.length_b   1.000
_cell.length_c   1.000
_cell.angle_alpha   90.00
_cell.angle_beta   90.00
_cell.angle_gamma   90.00
#
_symmetry.space_group_name_H-M   'P 1'
#
loop_
_entity.id
_entity.type
_entity.pdbx_description
1 polymer ?
#
loop_
_entity_poly.entity_id
_entity_poly.type
_entity_poly.pdbx_seq_one_letter_code
_entity_poly.pdbx_strand_id
1 'polypeptide(L)'
;MEALELKMLMSPDVVGIEAGGGPADVESFCVLVQCLIGEPGPAADTFDVIVASPDRFAAAVPTDGGALSGRGYLVMRRWDGARVRETIAGWVAEASGAADWPTAAAILCRSMFWELENDDIG
;
A
#
# COMPACT_ATOMS: atom_id res chain seq x y z
N MET A 1 -16.48 14.31 -6.56
CA MET A 1 -15.13 13.89 -6.98
C MET A 1 -15.26 13.01 -8.21
N GLU A 2 -14.26 13.00 -9.11
CA GLU A 2 -14.20 11.99 -10.17
C GLU A 2 -13.76 10.63 -9.61
N ALA A 3 -13.84 9.57 -10.42
CA ALA A 3 -13.33 8.25 -10.03
C ALA A 3 -11.80 8.29 -9.89
N LEU A 4 -11.28 7.71 -8.81
CA LEU A 4 -9.84 7.71 -8.53
C LEU A 4 -9.09 6.69 -9.36
N GLU A 5 -7.81 6.95 -9.56
CA GLU A 5 -6.91 6.09 -10.32
C GLU A 5 -5.72 5.64 -9.47
N LEU A 6 -5.38 4.35 -9.55
CA LEU A 6 -4.06 3.86 -9.18
C LEU A 6 -3.09 4.14 -10.34
N LYS A 7 -2.37 5.25 -10.26
CA LYS A 7 -1.54 5.74 -11.36
C LYS A 7 -0.23 4.97 -11.47
N MET A 8 0.39 4.65 -10.34
CA MET A 8 1.67 3.95 -10.32
C MET A 8 1.89 3.20 -9.00
N LEU A 9 2.56 2.06 -9.10
CA LEU A 9 3.22 1.34 -8.02
C LEU A 9 4.73 1.48 -8.17
N MET A 10 5.38 1.78 -7.06
CA MET A 10 6.83 1.80 -6.97
C MET A 10 7.29 1.20 -5.66
N SER A 11 8.57 0.85 -5.58
CA SER A 11 9.16 0.30 -4.37
C SER A 11 10.64 0.64 -4.33
N PRO A 12 11.19 1.01 -3.18
CA PRO A 12 12.63 1.07 -2.98
C PRO A 12 13.26 -0.32 -2.83
N ASP A 13 12.48 -1.34 -2.45
CA ASP A 13 12.97 -2.69 -2.16
C ASP A 13 13.01 -3.59 -3.40
N VAL A 14 12.17 -3.31 -4.40
CA VAL A 14 12.07 -4.10 -5.63
C VAL A 14 12.08 -3.22 -6.89
N VAL A 15 12.85 -3.64 -7.89
CA VAL A 15 12.94 -2.93 -9.17
C VAL A 15 11.84 -3.43 -10.11
N GLY A 16 11.13 -2.49 -10.77
CA GLY A 16 10.22 -2.81 -11.87
C GLY A 16 8.94 -3.52 -11.45
N ILE A 17 8.39 -3.21 -10.27
CA ILE A 17 7.13 -3.81 -9.77
C ILE A 17 5.98 -3.72 -10.79
N GLU A 18 5.84 -2.60 -11.51
CA GLU A 18 4.85 -2.42 -12.58
C GLU A 18 5.04 -3.38 -13.76
N ALA A 19 6.28 -3.78 -14.03
CA ALA A 19 6.62 -4.75 -15.07
C ALA A 19 6.58 -6.21 -14.56
N GLY A 20 6.04 -6.45 -13.37
CA GLY A 20 6.00 -7.78 -12.74
C GLY A 20 7.29 -8.15 -11.98
N GLY A 21 8.18 -7.18 -11.73
CA GLY A 21 9.31 -7.35 -10.83
C GLY A 21 8.88 -7.69 -9.40
N GLY A 22 9.82 -8.22 -8.61
CA GLY A 22 9.51 -8.70 -7.28
C GLY A 22 10.75 -8.94 -6.43
N PRO A 23 10.57 -9.39 -5.18
CA PRO A 23 11.66 -9.73 -4.27
C PRO A 23 12.44 -10.94 -4.80
N ALA A 24 13.69 -11.06 -4.35
CA ALA A 24 14.56 -12.18 -4.73
C ALA A 24 14.02 -13.54 -4.26
N ASP A 25 13.38 -13.57 -3.08
CA ASP A 25 12.64 -14.71 -2.57
C ASP A 25 11.15 -14.37 -2.57
N VAL A 26 10.37 -15.15 -3.33
CA VAL A 26 8.93 -14.93 -3.51
C VAL A 26 8.07 -15.62 -2.45
N GLU A 27 8.62 -16.47 -1.58
CA GLU A 27 7.89 -17.10 -0.46
C GLU A 27 8.26 -16.48 0.89
N SER A 28 9.40 -15.78 0.98
CA SER A 28 9.88 -15.08 2.19
C SER A 28 10.29 -13.65 1.87
N PHE A 29 9.35 -12.70 2.01
CA PHE A 29 9.56 -11.29 1.64
C PHE A 29 8.84 -10.31 2.57
N CYS A 30 9.35 -9.09 2.60
CA CYS A 30 8.71 -7.91 3.19
C CYS A 30 9.12 -6.73 2.33
N VAL A 31 8.17 -6.13 1.61
CA VAL A 31 8.42 -5.14 0.55
C VAL A 31 7.53 -3.94 0.80
N LEU A 32 8.11 -2.75 0.87
CA LEU A 32 7.38 -1.49 0.83
C LEU A 32 6.90 -1.21 -0.59
N VAL A 33 5.60 -1.05 -0.76
CA VAL A 33 4.97 -0.63 -2.00
C VAL A 33 4.37 0.76 -1.80
N GLN A 34 4.79 1.69 -2.63
CA GLN A 34 4.30 3.06 -2.64
C GLN A 34 3.34 3.22 -3.82
N CYS A 35 2.15 3.72 -3.52
CA CYS A 35 1.02 3.81 -4.44
C CYS A 35 0.73 5.28 -4.73
N LEU A 36 0.89 5.69 -5.99
CA LEU A 36 0.48 7.03 -6.42
C LEU A 36 -1.00 6.96 -6.79
N ILE A 37 -1.83 7.65 -6.01
CA ILE A 37 -3.30 7.63 -6.14
C ILE A 37 -3.79 9.07 -6.27
N GLY A 38 -4.73 9.31 -7.19
CA GLY A 38 -5.33 10.63 -7.37
C GLY A 38 -6.52 10.61 -8.34
N GLU A 39 -7.19 11.76 -8.49
CA GLU A 39 -8.19 11.98 -9.55
C GLU A 39 -7.55 11.89 -10.95
N PRO A 40 -8.34 11.75 -12.03
CA PRO A 40 -7.81 11.75 -13.39
C PRO A 40 -6.94 12.99 -13.67
N GLY A 41 -5.80 12.78 -14.34
CA GLY A 41 -4.81 13.83 -14.58
C GLY A 41 -3.48 13.60 -13.84
N PRO A 42 -2.65 14.64 -13.66
CA PRO A 42 -1.27 14.48 -13.20
C PRO A 42 -1.09 14.51 -11.67
N ALA A 43 -2.06 15.05 -10.92
CA ALA A 43 -1.96 15.17 -9.47
C ALA A 43 -2.18 13.81 -8.79
N ALA A 44 -1.35 13.50 -7.79
CA ALA A 44 -1.44 12.28 -7.01
C ALA A 44 -0.74 12.48 -5.67
N ASP A 45 -1.23 11.76 -4.66
CA ASP A 45 -0.53 11.63 -3.39
C ASP A 45 0.00 10.20 -3.24
N THR A 46 1.01 10.05 -2.39
CA THR A 46 1.64 8.75 -2.12
C THR A 46 1.03 8.05 -0.91
N PHE A 47 0.64 6.80 -1.10
CA PHE A 47 0.18 5.91 -0.04
C PHE A 47 1.06 4.66 0.05
N ASP A 48 1.55 4.37 1.25
CA ASP A 48 2.47 3.27 1.52
C ASP A 48 1.72 2.04 2.08
N VAL A 49 2.12 0.86 1.60
CA VAL A 49 1.71 -0.44 2.12
C VAL A 49 2.88 -1.41 2.14
N ILE A 50 3.03 -2.15 3.23
CA ILE A 50 3.97 -3.25 3.34
C ILE A 50 3.30 -4.53 2.85
N VAL A 51 3.85 -5.13 1.79
CA VAL A 51 3.44 -6.45 1.33
C VAL A 51 4.43 -7.47 1.90
N ALA A 52 3.93 -8.40 2.70
CA ALA A 52 4.78 -9.35 3.43
C ALA A 52 4.28 -10.80 3.33
N SER A 53 5.21 -11.74 3.35
CA SER A 53 4.89 -13.15 3.56
C SER A 53 4.57 -13.43 5.04
N PRO A 54 3.80 -14.48 5.36
CA PRO A 54 3.39 -14.74 6.74
C PRO A 54 4.55 -14.90 7.73
N ASP A 55 5.66 -15.50 7.31
CA ASP A 55 6.86 -15.68 8.13
C ASP A 55 7.55 -14.33 8.42
N ARG A 56 7.65 -13.45 7.42
CA ARG A 56 8.25 -12.12 7.59
C ARG A 56 7.35 -11.16 8.36
N PHE A 57 6.03 -11.26 8.16
CA PHE A 57 5.05 -10.54 8.98
C PHE A 57 5.13 -10.98 10.45
N ALA A 58 5.20 -12.28 10.72
CA ALA A 58 5.37 -12.79 12.08
C ALA A 58 6.70 -12.34 12.72
N ALA A 59 7.79 -12.28 11.93
CA ALA A 59 9.08 -11.79 12.39
C ALA A 59 9.11 -10.28 12.68
N ALA A 60 8.14 -9.51 12.17
CA ALA A 60 7.98 -8.08 12.50
C ALA A 60 7.35 -7.84 13.88
N VAL A 61 6.76 -8.87 14.50
CA VAL A 61 6.24 -8.79 15.87
C VAL A 61 7.42 -8.73 16.86
N PRO A 62 7.47 -7.74 17.77
CA PRO A 62 8.55 -7.64 18.76
C PRO A 62 8.67 -8.91 19.63
N THR A 63 9.88 -9.42 19.78
CA THR A 63 10.16 -10.66 20.53
C THR A 63 10.06 -10.52 22.04
N ASP A 64 9.97 -9.29 22.55
CA ASP A 64 9.87 -8.94 23.97
C ASP A 64 8.42 -8.94 24.50
N GLY A 65 7.47 -9.50 23.74
CA GLY A 65 6.06 -9.53 24.09
C GLY A 65 5.28 -8.28 23.63
N GLY A 66 5.88 -7.46 22.77
CA GLY A 66 5.18 -6.36 22.10
C GLY A 66 4.10 -6.84 21.11
N ALA A 67 3.30 -5.90 20.64
CA ALA A 67 2.22 -6.15 19.67
C ALA A 67 2.44 -5.33 18.39
N LEU A 68 2.04 -5.91 17.26
CA LEU A 68 1.95 -5.21 15.98
C LEU A 68 0.48 -4.80 15.74
N SER A 69 0.22 -3.52 15.50
CA SER A 69 -1.11 -3.01 15.14
C SER A 69 -1.24 -2.86 13.63
N GLY A 70 -2.34 -3.36 13.08
CA GLY A 70 -2.42 -3.89 11.70
C GLY A 70 -3.00 -2.98 10.61
N ARG A 71 -2.54 -1.73 10.49
CA ARG A 71 -2.74 -0.95 9.24
C ARG A 71 -1.47 -1.01 8.38
N GLY A 72 -1.64 -0.96 7.06
CA GLY A 72 -0.52 -0.82 6.13
C GLY A 72 0.19 -2.14 5.84
N TYR A 73 -0.48 -3.27 6.08
CA TYR A 73 0.05 -4.60 5.76
C TYR A 73 -0.89 -5.35 4.83
N LEU A 74 -0.33 -5.86 3.73
CA LEU A 74 -0.93 -6.86 2.85
C LEU A 74 -0.15 -8.16 2.99
N VAL A 75 -0.76 -9.17 3.62
CA VAL A 75 -0.09 -10.45 3.85
C VAL A 75 -0.44 -11.45 2.73
N MET A 76 0.58 -11.98 2.05
CA MET A 76 0.44 -12.90 0.93
C MET A 76 1.42 -14.07 1.05
N ARG A 77 0.96 -15.32 0.86
CA ARG A 77 1.84 -16.51 0.98
C ARG A 77 3.01 -16.50 -0.01
N ARG A 78 2.74 -16.03 -1.23
CA ARG A 78 3.70 -15.94 -2.32
C ARG A 78 3.56 -14.58 -3.00
N TRP A 79 4.68 -14.00 -3.40
CA TRP A 79 4.68 -12.75 -4.17
C TRP A 79 3.98 -12.95 -5.51
N ASP A 80 3.03 -12.06 -5.78
CA ASP A 80 2.35 -11.94 -7.05
C ASP A 80 2.06 -10.46 -7.29
N GLY A 81 2.89 -9.81 -8.09
CA GLY A 81 2.79 -8.38 -8.36
C GLY A 81 1.46 -7.99 -9.03
N ALA A 82 0.88 -8.86 -9.85
CA ALA A 82 -0.42 -8.61 -10.45
C ALA A 82 -1.53 -8.61 -9.38
N ARG A 83 -1.47 -9.56 -8.44
CA ARG A 83 -2.41 -9.64 -7.32
C ARG A 83 -2.25 -8.50 -6.32
N VAL A 84 -1.02 -8.02 -6.09
CA VAL A 84 -0.76 -6.80 -5.32
C VAL A 84 -1.47 -5.61 -5.98
N ARG A 85 -1.26 -5.40 -7.28
CA ARG A 85 -1.90 -4.30 -8.03
C ARG A 85 -3.42 -4.41 -8.00
N GLU A 86 -3.98 -5.59 -8.24
CA GLU A 86 -5.42 -5.82 -8.20
C GLU A 86 -6.03 -5.50 -6.83
N THR A 87 -5.34 -5.90 -5.76
CA THR A 87 -5.79 -5.63 -4.38
C THR A 87 -5.80 -4.14 -4.08
N ILE A 88 -4.73 -3.42 -4.42
CA ILE A 88 -4.62 -1.96 -4.23
C ILE A 88 -5.65 -1.23 -5.09
N ALA A 89 -5.83 -1.62 -6.35
CA ALA A 89 -6.84 -1.05 -7.22
C ALA A 89 -8.26 -1.25 -6.66
N GLY A 90 -8.52 -2.37 -5.97
CA GLY A 90 -9.77 -2.59 -5.24
C GLY A 90 -10.00 -1.56 -4.13
N TRP A 91 -8.97 -1.22 -3.35
CA TRP A 91 -9.06 -0.17 -2.32
C TRP A 91 -9.30 1.22 -2.93
N VAL A 92 -8.65 1.53 -4.06
CA VAL A 92 -8.87 2.78 -4.80
C VAL A 92 -10.29 2.88 -5.34
N ALA A 93 -10.83 1.78 -5.87
CA ALA A 93 -12.21 1.73 -6.34
C ALA A 93 -13.22 1.94 -5.20
N GLU A 94 -12.96 1.40 -4.01
CA GLU A 94 -13.80 1.66 -2.82
C GLU A 94 -13.79 3.15 -2.44
N ALA A 95 -12.62 3.79 -2.45
CA ALA A 95 -12.48 5.21 -2.12
C ALA A 95 -13.10 6.15 -3.16
N SER A 96 -13.28 5.70 -4.41
CA SER A 96 -13.85 6.50 -5.51
C SER A 96 -15.31 6.92 -5.28
N GLY A 97 -16.02 6.32 -4.32
CA GLY A 97 -17.37 6.74 -3.93
C GLY A 97 -17.43 7.98 -3.02
N ALA A 98 -16.28 8.54 -2.61
CA ALA A 98 -16.21 9.66 -1.69
C ALA A 98 -16.67 11.00 -2.31
N ALA A 99 -17.16 11.90 -1.46
CA ALA A 99 -17.63 13.22 -1.89
C ALA A 99 -16.47 14.15 -2.30
N ASP A 100 -15.33 14.04 -1.61
CA ASP A 100 -14.14 14.87 -1.72
C ASP A 100 -12.86 14.09 -1.40
N TRP A 101 -11.70 14.71 -1.69
CA TRP A 101 -10.38 14.11 -1.47
C TRP A 101 -10.10 13.76 -0.01
N PRO A 102 -10.36 14.62 1.00
CA PRO A 102 -10.15 14.26 2.40
C PRO A 102 -10.93 13.01 2.82
N THR A 103 -12.18 12.87 2.37
CA THR A 103 -12.99 11.67 2.64
C THR A 103 -12.40 10.45 1.94
N ALA A 104 -11.93 10.58 0.70
CA ALA A 104 -11.29 9.51 -0.04
C ALA A 104 -9.99 9.04 0.62
N ALA A 105 -9.10 9.97 0.97
CA ALA A 105 -7.85 9.71 1.67
C ALA A 105 -8.11 9.00 3.01
N ALA A 106 -9.13 9.42 3.77
CA ALA A 106 -9.52 8.74 5.01
C ALA A 106 -9.98 7.28 4.79
N ILE A 107 -10.61 6.95 3.65
CA ILE A 107 -10.96 5.57 3.28
C ILE A 107 -9.68 4.77 2.95
N LEU A 108 -8.78 5.34 2.14
CA LEU A 108 -7.50 4.70 1.79
C LEU A 108 -6.62 4.45 3.03
N CYS A 109 -6.61 5.38 3.98
CA CYS A 109 -5.94 5.29 5.27
C CYS A 109 -6.53 4.24 6.22
N ARG A 110 -7.51 3.43 5.80
CA ARG A 110 -7.89 2.20 6.52
C ARG A 110 -6.94 1.04 6.21
N SER A 111 -6.33 1.05 5.03
CA SER A 111 -5.49 -0.04 4.53
C SER A 111 -4.03 0.38 4.35
N MET A 112 -3.76 1.67 4.13
CA MET A 112 -2.45 2.22 3.75
C MET A 112 -2.04 3.37 4.67
N PHE A 113 -0.78 3.81 4.60
CA PHE A 113 -0.28 5.02 5.26
C PHE A 113 -0.15 6.14 4.24
N TRP A 114 -0.73 7.31 4.52
CA TRP A 114 -0.60 8.46 3.63
C TRP A 114 0.64 9.27 4.00
N GLU A 115 1.41 9.74 3.01
CA GLU A 115 2.65 10.50 3.25
C GLU A 115 2.42 11.76 4.12
N LEU A 116 1.24 12.38 3.99
CA LEU A 116 0.87 13.62 4.70
C LEU A 116 0.26 13.37 6.08
N GLU A 117 0.07 12.12 6.52
CA GLU A 117 -0.58 11.81 7.80
C GLU A 117 0.21 12.30 9.02
N ASN A 118 1.50 12.65 8.86
CA ASN A 118 2.37 13.14 9.92
C ASN A 118 2.83 14.60 9.75
N ASP A 119 2.29 15.35 8.79
CA ASP A 119 2.73 16.74 8.54
C ASP A 119 2.08 17.77 9.49
N ASP A 120 1.09 17.36 10.29
CA ASP A 120 0.45 18.17 11.34
C ASP A 120 1.09 17.94 12.73
N ILE A 121 2.42 17.98 12.83
CA ILE A 121 3.09 18.20 14.14
C ILE A 121 3.19 19.71 14.36
N GLY A 122 2.11 20.29 14.90
CA GLY A 122 2.09 21.64 15.47
C GLY A 122 2.86 21.77 16.78
#